data_AF-Q9Y1X5-F1
#
_entry.id   AF-Q9Y1X5-F1
#
_cell.length_a   1.000
_cell.length_b   1.000
_cell.length_c   1.000
_cell.angle_alpha   90.00
_cell.angle_beta   90.00
_cell.angle_gamma   90.00
#
_symmetry.space_group_name_H-M   'P 1'
#
loop_
_entity.id
_entity.type
_entity.pdbx_description
1 polymer ?
#
loop_
_entity_poly.entity_id
_entity_poly.type
_entity_poly.pdbx_seq_one_letter_code
_entity_poly.pdbx_strand_id
1 'polypeptide(L)'
;EYDCPTIVMVTNLQEEDKVKCHQYWPSYGSTTYGHLKVTLKEVENLAEYSIRTFSVTPISGQSRSPMPVREVRQFHFLVWPDHGVPQYATALLSFRKRISKYHPLNRGPMAVHCSAGVGRTGTFICIDYVLKQIEGEAIVDIFNFVRHMRYRRNYMVQTSAQYIFIHDAILESVLCGDTSIPASELKDRMVAMKQLDPESQIMKIETQFETLNTASPMDKDFDCSIAELPDNQKKNRFHVHLPSNNFRVALSGDKNQSDYICASFLDGYRQRSAFIVTQAPMAETVGDFWRMVWEHKSAAIVMLAQLVEDGKEVCVRYWPEEMGRPEVFGKYQVEKSTEDRNESTYIIRKFKICSIDNPQDNRMVTQFHYLMWPNRAAPENTKSIVELIDELQRVQRKSGNGPITVHCNDGIGRTGTFCAAYSMMDRVKVEQVVDAFQTIKSMRIQRAGLLDSLAQYIFLHSAVLEFLSTFDAYQNFK
;
A
#
# COMPACT_ATOMS: atom_id res chain seq x y z
N GLU A 1 34.21 7.54 -9.85
CA GLU A 1 34.68 7.64 -11.24
C GLU A 1 33.57 8.13 -12.17
N TYR A 2 32.52 7.34 -12.43
CA TYR A 2 31.43 7.69 -13.36
C TYR A 2 30.40 8.73 -12.88
N ASP A 3 30.61 9.32 -11.70
CA ASP A 3 29.68 10.27 -11.09
C ASP A 3 28.21 9.82 -10.97
N CYS A 4 27.97 8.52 -10.74
CA CYS A 4 26.63 7.98 -10.56
C CYS A 4 25.97 8.52 -9.28
N PRO A 5 24.94 9.39 -9.36
CA PRO A 5 24.24 9.91 -8.19
C PRO A 5 23.16 8.92 -7.68
N THR A 6 22.81 7.93 -8.50
CA THR A 6 21.66 7.05 -8.29
C THR A 6 22.05 5.60 -8.52
N ILE A 7 21.73 4.74 -7.57
CA ILE A 7 21.84 3.29 -7.66
C ILE A 7 20.42 2.72 -7.65
N VAL A 8 20.11 1.82 -8.58
CA VAL A 8 18.82 1.13 -8.66
C VAL A 8 19.06 -0.36 -8.47
N MET A 9 18.60 -0.88 -7.34
CA MET A 9 18.70 -2.29 -6.95
C MET A 9 17.33 -2.95 -7.13
N VAL A 10 17.20 -3.87 -8.08
CA VAL A 10 15.95 -4.59 -8.38
C VAL A 10 16.05 -6.07 -8.03
N THR A 11 16.54 -6.36 -6.83
CA THR A 11 16.67 -7.71 -6.26
C THR A 11 16.73 -7.62 -4.76
N ASN A 12 16.16 -8.58 -4.03
CA ASN A 12 16.43 -8.72 -2.60
C ASN A 12 17.85 -9.28 -2.39
N LEU A 13 18.41 -9.13 -1.19
CA LEU A 13 19.74 -9.69 -0.86
C LEU A 13 19.73 -11.22 -0.92
N GLN A 14 18.63 -11.81 -0.45
CA GLN A 14 18.37 -13.24 -0.44
C GLN A 14 16.94 -13.47 -0.92
N GLU A 15 16.76 -14.52 -1.72
CA GLU A 15 15.48 -14.98 -2.27
C GLU A 15 15.44 -16.50 -2.05
N GLU A 16 14.40 -16.98 -1.38
CA GLU A 16 14.39 -18.29 -0.71
C GLU A 16 15.68 -18.49 0.13
N ASP A 17 16.43 -19.55 -0.14
CA ASP A 17 17.70 -19.87 0.53
C ASP A 17 18.94 -19.42 -0.27
N LYS A 18 18.76 -18.64 -1.34
CA LYS A 18 19.85 -18.25 -2.25
C LYS A 18 20.22 -16.78 -2.09
N VAL A 19 21.49 -16.53 -1.77
CA VAL A 19 22.08 -15.18 -1.81
C VAL A 19 22.11 -14.69 -3.25
N LYS A 20 21.41 -13.59 -3.53
CA LYS A 20 21.33 -12.94 -4.84
C LYS A 20 22.30 -11.78 -4.97
N CYS A 21 22.52 -11.05 -3.88
CA CYS A 21 23.38 -9.88 -3.81
C CYS A 21 23.96 -9.77 -2.40
N HIS A 22 25.25 -9.46 -2.28
CA HIS A 22 25.84 -9.13 -1.00
C HIS A 22 25.52 -7.69 -0.63
N GLN A 23 25.29 -7.43 0.65
CA GLN A 23 25.10 -6.07 1.14
C GLN A 23 26.39 -5.26 0.95
N TYR A 24 26.32 -4.24 0.10
CA TYR A 24 27.45 -3.35 -0.23
C TYR A 24 27.36 -1.97 0.43
N TRP A 25 26.47 -1.81 1.42
CA TRP A 25 26.25 -0.58 2.16
C TRP A 25 26.31 -0.81 3.67
N PRO A 26 26.67 0.21 4.48
CA PRO A 26 26.62 0.11 5.93
C PRO A 26 25.18 0.06 6.44
N SER A 27 24.89 -0.81 7.42
CA SER A 27 23.58 -0.82 8.09
C SER A 27 23.38 0.39 9.01
N TYR A 28 24.46 0.95 9.55
CA TYR A 28 24.47 2.15 10.38
C TYR A 28 25.82 2.86 10.26
N GLY A 29 25.84 4.18 10.49
CA GLY A 29 27.07 4.97 10.52
C GLY A 29 27.84 4.94 9.19
N SER A 30 29.14 4.64 9.26
CA SER A 30 30.03 4.65 8.09
C SER A 30 30.89 3.40 7.99
N THR A 31 31.07 2.89 6.78
CA THR A 31 31.96 1.77 6.45
C THR A 31 32.88 2.16 5.29
N THR A 32 34.12 1.66 5.32
CA THR A 32 35.11 1.86 4.26
C THR A 32 35.09 0.68 3.29
N TYR A 33 35.00 0.98 2.00
CA TYR A 33 35.07 0.04 0.89
C TYR A 33 36.22 0.46 -0.03
N GLY A 34 37.38 -0.20 0.11
CA GLY A 34 38.59 0.19 -0.60
C GLY A 34 39.00 1.63 -0.28
N HIS A 35 39.02 2.50 -1.28
CA HIS A 35 39.39 3.92 -1.15
C HIS A 35 38.20 4.85 -0.89
N LEU A 36 37.00 4.30 -0.62
CA LEU A 36 35.78 5.07 -0.40
C LEU A 36 35.26 4.84 1.02
N LYS A 37 34.98 5.92 1.74
CA LYS A 37 34.19 5.90 2.97
C LYS A 37 32.73 6.19 2.60
N VAL A 38 31.83 5.24 2.89
CA VAL A 38 30.40 5.36 2.64
C VAL A 38 29.70 5.54 3.98
N THR A 39 28.94 6.61 4.12
CA THR A 39 28.19 6.94 5.34
C THR A 39 26.70 6.96 5.03
N LEU A 40 25.92 6.12 5.72
CA LEU A 40 24.46 6.15 5.64
C LEU A 40 23.93 7.41 6.35
N LYS A 41 23.13 8.20 5.63
CA LYS A 41 22.53 9.44 6.13
C LYS A 41 21.06 9.26 6.48
N GLU A 42 20.33 8.60 5.60
CA GLU A 42 18.88 8.47 5.71
C GLU A 42 18.42 7.15 5.12
N VAL A 43 17.39 6.57 5.72
CA VAL A 43 16.65 5.42 5.20
C VAL A 43 15.17 5.76 5.19
N GLU A 44 14.57 5.77 4.02
CA GLU A 44 13.13 5.83 3.83
C GLU A 44 12.63 4.43 3.47
N ASN A 45 11.81 3.83 4.33
CA ASN A 45 11.16 2.55 4.06
C ASN A 45 9.72 2.79 3.63
N LEU A 46 9.38 2.25 2.46
CA LEU A 46 8.03 2.19 1.91
C LEU A 46 7.62 0.72 1.75
N ALA A 47 6.33 0.46 1.50
CA ALA A 47 5.85 -0.92 1.38
C ALA A 47 6.55 -1.70 0.26
N GLU A 48 6.82 -1.04 -0.88
CA GLU A 48 7.30 -1.72 -2.09
C GLU A 48 8.80 -1.55 -2.35
N TYR A 49 9.42 -0.54 -1.76
CA TYR A 49 10.82 -0.23 -1.97
C TYR A 49 11.41 0.57 -0.79
N SER A 50 12.73 0.62 -0.73
CA SER A 50 13.46 1.45 0.23
C SER A 50 14.39 2.43 -0.49
N ILE A 51 14.54 3.62 0.07
CA ILE A 51 15.48 4.64 -0.42
C ILE A 51 16.55 4.85 0.65
N ARG A 52 17.82 4.78 0.28
CA ARG A 52 18.94 5.07 1.17
C ARG A 52 19.76 6.22 0.61
N THR A 53 19.99 7.23 1.43
CA THR A 53 20.87 8.36 1.09
C THR A 53 22.23 8.14 1.73
N PHE A 54 23.28 8.17 0.92
CA PHE A 54 24.66 7.99 1.34
C PHE A 54 25.49 9.24 1.05
N SER A 55 26.42 9.53 1.97
CA SER A 55 27.55 10.40 1.70
C SER A 55 28.77 9.54 1.41
N VAL A 56 29.36 9.72 0.22
CA VAL A 56 30.53 8.98 -0.25
C VAL A 56 31.72 9.93 -0.28
N THR A 57 32.73 9.61 0.52
CA THR A 57 33.95 10.40 0.68
C THR A 57 35.16 9.58 0.22
N PRO A 58 35.95 10.07 -0.74
CA PRO A 58 37.24 9.48 -1.09
C PRO A 58 38.20 9.59 0.10
N ILE A 59 38.85 8.49 0.46
CA ILE A 59 39.88 8.47 1.50
C ILE A 59 41.17 9.01 0.87
N SER A 60 41.66 10.13 1.36
CA SER A 60 42.86 10.81 0.87
C SER A 60 44.10 9.94 1.06
N GLY A 61 44.71 9.55 -0.06
CA GLY A 61 45.95 8.76 -0.09
C GLY A 61 46.52 8.46 -1.48
N GLN A 62 45.77 8.68 -2.57
CA GLN A 62 46.21 8.30 -3.93
C GLN A 62 45.93 9.33 -5.07
N SER A 63 45.32 10.49 -4.79
CA SER A 63 45.01 11.51 -5.82
C SER A 63 45.63 12.86 -5.47
N ARG A 64 46.27 13.52 -6.45
CA ARG A 64 46.85 14.87 -6.34
C ARG A 64 45.80 15.99 -6.15
N SER A 65 44.51 15.68 -6.32
CA SER A 65 43.41 16.62 -6.09
C SER A 65 42.35 15.99 -5.18
N PRO A 66 41.83 16.72 -4.17
CA PRO A 66 40.74 16.25 -3.32
C PRO A 66 39.48 16.07 -4.17
N MET A 67 39.03 14.83 -4.33
CA MET A 67 37.75 14.56 -4.97
C MET A 67 36.62 14.98 -4.01
N PRO A 68 35.58 15.67 -4.50
CA PRO A 68 34.51 16.17 -3.65
C PRO A 68 33.71 15.03 -3.01
N VAL A 69 33.18 15.27 -1.81
CA VAL A 69 32.18 14.42 -1.18
C VAL A 69 30.94 14.39 -2.08
N ARG A 70 30.40 13.19 -2.33
CA ARG A 70 29.22 13.02 -3.19
C ARG A 70 28.07 12.44 -2.39
N GLU A 71 26.88 12.98 -2.63
CA GLU A 71 25.64 12.31 -2.24
C GLU A 71 25.27 11.28 -3.31
N VAL A 72 24.91 10.07 -2.85
CA VAL A 72 24.44 8.96 -3.68
C VAL A 72 23.18 8.40 -3.06
N ARG A 73 22.13 8.19 -3.86
CA ARG A 73 20.87 7.57 -3.40
C ARG A 73 20.70 6.19 -4.02
N GLN A 74 20.46 5.20 -3.18
CA GLN A 74 20.09 3.85 -3.60
C GLN A 74 18.58 3.67 -3.48
N PHE A 75 17.95 3.25 -4.57
CA PHE A 75 16.56 2.84 -4.66
C PHE A 75 16.53 1.31 -4.75
N HIS A 76 15.94 0.65 -3.77
CA HIS A 76 15.92 -0.80 -3.67
C HIS A 76 14.48 -1.31 -3.73
N PHE A 77 14.11 -1.90 -4.86
CA PHE A 77 12.80 -2.50 -5.12
C PHE A 77 12.69 -3.87 -4.47
N LEU A 78 11.70 -4.06 -3.59
CA LEU A 78 11.61 -5.20 -2.66
C LEU A 78 10.61 -6.27 -3.11
N VAL A 79 9.75 -5.94 -4.06
CA VAL A 79 8.53 -6.73 -4.36
C VAL A 79 8.58 -7.48 -5.69
N TRP A 80 9.77 -7.62 -6.26
CA TRP A 80 9.96 -8.54 -7.38
C TRP A 80 9.92 -9.98 -6.85
N PRO A 81 9.04 -10.86 -7.37
CA PRO A 81 8.95 -12.23 -6.89
C PRO A 81 10.21 -13.06 -7.19
N ASP A 82 10.44 -14.08 -6.38
CA ASP A 82 11.59 -14.99 -6.53
C ASP A 82 11.55 -15.74 -7.87
N HIS A 83 10.35 -16.13 -8.31
CA HIS A 83 10.08 -16.74 -9.61
C HIS A 83 9.23 -15.81 -10.49
N GLY A 84 9.59 -15.72 -11.77
CA GLY A 84 8.83 -14.97 -12.76
C GLY A 84 8.98 -13.44 -12.66
N VAL A 85 7.85 -12.75 -12.76
CA VAL A 85 7.70 -11.29 -12.83
C VAL A 85 6.56 -10.85 -11.92
N PRO A 86 6.52 -9.59 -11.46
CA PRO A 86 5.34 -9.06 -10.80
C PRO A 86 4.09 -9.27 -11.67
N GLN A 87 2.95 -9.60 -11.05
CA GLN A 87 1.70 -9.79 -11.78
C GLN A 87 1.21 -8.48 -12.43
N TYR A 88 1.50 -7.34 -11.79
CA TYR A 88 1.13 -6.01 -12.26
C TYR A 88 2.32 -5.07 -12.18
N ALA A 89 2.36 -4.07 -13.08
CA ALA A 89 3.48 -3.14 -13.18
C ALA A 89 3.39 -1.96 -12.21
N THR A 90 2.24 -1.76 -11.56
CA THR A 90 1.89 -0.60 -10.71
C THR A 90 3.04 -0.19 -9.77
N ALA A 91 3.57 -1.16 -9.01
CA ALA A 91 4.66 -0.93 -8.06
C ALA A 91 5.96 -0.46 -8.74
N LEU A 92 6.31 -1.09 -9.87
CA LEU A 92 7.54 -0.77 -10.60
C LEU A 92 7.43 0.58 -11.32
N LEU A 93 6.26 0.93 -11.84
CA LEU A 93 5.99 2.25 -12.43
C LEU A 93 6.06 3.36 -11.38
N SER A 94 5.46 3.14 -10.20
CA SER A 94 5.58 4.05 -9.04
C SER A 94 7.04 4.23 -8.60
N PHE A 95 7.78 3.13 -8.49
CA PHE A 95 9.21 3.11 -8.19
C PHE A 95 10.02 3.89 -9.23
N ARG A 96 9.76 3.70 -10.53
CA ARG A 96 10.41 4.45 -11.62
C ARG A 96 10.11 5.94 -11.50
N LYS A 97 8.85 6.34 -11.30
CA LYS A 97 8.46 7.76 -11.14
C LYS A 97 9.22 8.41 -9.98
N ARG A 98 9.36 7.70 -8.85
CA ARG A 98 10.14 8.16 -7.70
C ARG A 98 11.62 8.37 -8.07
N ILE A 99 12.23 7.43 -8.78
CA ILE A 99 13.63 7.57 -9.25
C ILE A 99 13.80 8.78 -10.16
N SER A 100 12.91 8.97 -11.14
CA SER A 100 12.97 10.08 -12.09
C SER A 100 12.90 11.46 -11.41
N LYS A 101 12.13 11.59 -10.32
CA LYS A 101 12.05 12.84 -9.53
C LYS A 101 13.37 13.19 -8.83
N TYR A 102 14.18 12.20 -8.47
CA TYR A 102 15.43 12.42 -7.74
C TYR A 102 16.69 12.37 -8.58
N HIS A 103 16.66 11.71 -9.74
CA HIS A 103 17.84 11.58 -10.58
C HIS A 103 18.19 12.91 -11.27
N PRO A 104 19.36 13.52 -10.97
CA PRO A 104 19.73 14.79 -11.58
C PRO A 104 20.17 14.58 -13.04
N LEU A 105 19.57 15.34 -13.96
CA LEU A 105 19.84 15.25 -15.41
C LEU A 105 21.27 15.66 -15.81
N ASN A 106 21.98 16.37 -14.93
CA ASN A 106 23.31 16.95 -15.21
C ASN A 106 24.48 16.15 -14.60
N ARG A 107 24.24 14.93 -14.10
CA ARG A 107 25.28 14.07 -13.51
C ARG A 107 25.45 12.76 -14.27
N GLY A 108 26.30 11.89 -13.74
CA GLY A 108 26.59 10.58 -14.32
C GLY A 108 25.38 9.63 -14.40
N PRO A 109 25.54 8.49 -15.09
CA PRO A 109 24.44 7.56 -15.35
C PRO A 109 23.90 6.91 -14.07
N MET A 110 22.67 6.40 -14.14
CA MET A 110 22.11 5.52 -13.13
C MET A 110 22.83 4.16 -13.13
N ALA A 111 23.29 3.70 -11.97
CA ALA A 111 23.83 2.36 -11.81
C ALA A 111 22.70 1.38 -11.46
N VAL A 112 22.25 0.56 -12.43
CA VAL A 112 21.15 -0.40 -12.24
C VAL A 112 21.71 -1.81 -12.10
N HIS A 113 21.30 -2.56 -11.07
CA HIS A 113 21.72 -3.95 -10.89
C HIS A 113 20.62 -4.84 -10.28
N CYS A 114 20.79 -6.14 -10.47
CA CYS A 114 20.07 -7.20 -9.75
C CYS A 114 21.11 -8.17 -9.19
N SER A 115 21.02 -9.46 -9.52
CA SER A 115 22.07 -10.45 -9.27
C SER A 115 23.09 -10.48 -10.42
N ALA A 116 22.73 -11.06 -11.58
CA ALA A 116 23.61 -11.08 -12.77
C ALA A 116 23.64 -9.76 -13.57
N GLY A 117 22.73 -8.82 -13.26
CA GLY A 117 22.65 -7.52 -13.92
C GLY A 117 22.19 -7.59 -15.38
N VAL A 118 21.31 -8.54 -15.74
CA VAL A 118 20.84 -8.73 -17.14
C VAL A 118 19.31 -8.88 -17.25
N GLY A 119 18.68 -9.68 -16.38
CA GLY A 119 17.24 -9.94 -16.40
C GLY A 119 16.42 -8.74 -15.90
N ARG A 120 16.14 -8.69 -14.59
CA ARG A 120 15.40 -7.58 -13.94
C ARG A 120 16.01 -6.20 -14.24
N THR A 121 17.34 -6.12 -14.30
CA THR A 121 18.07 -4.92 -14.72
C THR A 121 17.70 -4.49 -16.14
N GLY A 122 17.70 -5.40 -17.11
CA GLY A 122 17.32 -5.09 -18.48
C GLY A 122 15.84 -4.73 -18.60
N THR A 123 14.97 -5.40 -17.85
CA THR A 123 13.54 -5.06 -17.78
C THR A 123 13.32 -3.64 -17.29
N PHE A 124 13.92 -3.25 -16.16
CA PHE A 124 13.79 -1.88 -15.63
C PHE A 124 14.32 -0.84 -16.62
N ILE A 125 15.51 -1.06 -17.20
CA ILE A 125 16.11 -0.13 -18.18
C ILE A 125 15.23 0.01 -19.42
N CYS A 126 14.67 -1.10 -19.92
CA CYS A 126 13.76 -1.07 -21.07
C CYS A 126 12.50 -0.24 -20.79
N ILE A 127 11.87 -0.47 -19.64
CA ILE A 127 10.66 0.27 -19.24
C ILE A 127 10.99 1.76 -19.09
N ASP A 128 12.06 2.11 -18.37
CA ASP A 128 12.44 3.52 -18.16
C ASP A 128 12.73 4.25 -19.49
N TYR A 129 13.45 3.60 -20.40
CA TYR A 129 13.76 4.18 -21.71
C TYR A 129 12.52 4.35 -22.58
N VAL A 130 11.72 3.29 -22.75
CA VAL A 130 10.56 3.32 -23.63
C VAL A 130 9.52 4.32 -23.14
N LEU A 131 9.31 4.47 -21.83
CA LEU A 131 8.42 5.51 -21.31
C LEU A 131 8.92 6.92 -21.63
N LYS A 132 10.23 7.19 -21.54
CA LYS A 132 10.81 8.48 -21.97
C LYS A 132 10.66 8.70 -23.47
N GLN A 133 10.80 7.63 -24.26
CA GLN A 133 10.60 7.70 -25.71
C GLN A 133 9.14 8.02 -26.06
N ILE A 134 8.17 7.45 -25.35
CA ILE A 134 6.74 7.76 -25.54
C ILE A 134 6.47 9.24 -25.24
N GLU A 135 7.04 9.78 -24.16
CA GLU A 135 6.88 11.19 -23.77
C GLU A 135 7.40 12.17 -24.85
N GLY A 136 8.48 11.82 -25.56
CA GLY A 136 9.11 12.69 -26.56
C GLY A 136 8.68 12.44 -28.02
N GLU A 137 8.38 11.19 -28.37
CA GLU A 137 8.23 10.74 -29.77
C GLU A 137 6.89 10.04 -30.04
N ALA A 138 6.13 9.66 -29.02
CA ALA A 138 4.93 8.82 -29.14
C ALA A 138 5.17 7.49 -29.88
N ILE A 139 6.38 6.91 -29.75
CA ILE A 139 6.78 5.65 -30.38
C ILE A 139 7.09 4.59 -29.30
N VAL A 140 6.71 3.35 -29.60
CA VAL A 140 7.05 2.17 -28.79
C VAL A 140 7.85 1.19 -29.64
N ASP A 141 9.14 1.01 -29.34
CA ASP A 141 10.02 0.04 -30.02
C ASP A 141 10.82 -0.83 -29.03
N ILE A 142 10.10 -1.70 -28.32
CA ILE A 142 10.68 -2.61 -27.33
C ILE A 142 11.65 -3.59 -27.99
N PHE A 143 11.33 -4.12 -29.17
CA PHE A 143 12.14 -5.15 -29.82
C PHE A 143 13.53 -4.62 -30.19
N ASN A 144 13.60 -3.50 -30.92
CA ASN A 144 14.90 -2.98 -31.34
C ASN A 144 15.67 -2.41 -30.15
N PHE A 145 15.01 -1.86 -29.14
CA PHE A 145 15.70 -1.41 -27.93
C PHE A 145 16.31 -2.57 -27.14
N VAL A 146 15.58 -3.69 -26.95
CA VAL A 146 16.15 -4.90 -26.32
C VAL A 146 17.30 -5.46 -27.15
N ARG A 147 17.18 -5.50 -28.48
CA ARG A 147 18.28 -5.88 -29.37
C ARG A 147 19.50 -4.97 -29.20
N HIS A 148 19.29 -3.66 -29.09
CA HIS A 148 20.35 -2.68 -28.86
C HIS A 148 21.03 -2.89 -27.49
N MET A 149 20.26 -3.10 -26.42
CA MET A 149 20.81 -3.43 -25.11
C MET A 149 21.66 -4.71 -25.15
N ARG A 150 21.20 -5.74 -25.88
CA ARG A 150 21.93 -7.00 -26.05
C ARG A 150 23.26 -6.87 -26.80
N TYR A 151 23.39 -5.87 -27.67
CA TYR A 151 24.67 -5.52 -28.30
C TYR A 151 25.68 -4.96 -27.29
N ARG A 152 25.21 -4.28 -26.24
CA ARG A 152 26.06 -3.64 -25.21
C ARG A 152 26.34 -4.55 -24.01
N ARG A 153 25.41 -5.44 -23.66
CA ARG A 153 25.55 -6.42 -22.57
C ARG A 153 24.75 -7.67 -22.91
N ASN A 154 25.34 -8.85 -22.72
CA ASN A 154 24.69 -10.12 -23.01
C ASN A 154 23.39 -10.33 -22.21
N TYR A 155 22.43 -11.04 -22.81
CA TYR A 155 21.19 -11.50 -22.18
C TYR A 155 20.30 -10.43 -21.52
N MET A 156 20.45 -9.15 -21.88
CA MET A 156 19.55 -8.09 -21.42
C MET A 156 18.10 -8.46 -21.73
N VAL A 157 17.26 -8.44 -20.69
CA VAL A 157 15.93 -9.08 -20.67
C VAL A 157 16.07 -10.58 -20.94
N GLN A 158 16.18 -11.36 -19.87
CA GLN A 158 16.68 -12.74 -19.93
C GLN A 158 15.59 -13.77 -20.27
N THR A 159 14.35 -13.54 -19.83
CA THR A 159 13.24 -14.50 -19.99
C THR A 159 12.10 -13.92 -20.82
N SER A 160 11.27 -14.79 -21.42
CA SER A 160 10.05 -14.38 -22.13
C SER A 160 9.06 -13.67 -21.21
N ALA A 161 8.89 -14.14 -19.97
CA ALA A 161 8.04 -13.50 -18.97
C ALA A 161 8.49 -12.05 -18.67
N GLN A 162 9.81 -11.81 -18.58
CA GLN A 162 10.36 -10.46 -18.43
C GLN A 162 10.09 -9.58 -19.66
N TYR A 163 10.13 -10.16 -20.86
CA TYR A 163 9.84 -9.43 -22.09
C TYR A 163 8.35 -9.06 -22.19
N ILE A 164 7.45 -10.00 -21.87
CA ILE A 164 5.99 -9.77 -21.81
C ILE A 164 5.68 -8.69 -20.77
N PHE A 165 6.28 -8.77 -19.58
CA PHE A 165 6.08 -7.79 -18.52
C PHE A 165 6.49 -6.35 -18.92
N ILE A 166 7.47 -6.18 -19.83
CA ILE A 166 7.78 -4.85 -20.38
C ILE A 166 6.57 -4.32 -21.16
N HIS A 167 5.98 -5.14 -22.04
CA HIS A 167 4.79 -4.75 -22.79
C HIS A 167 3.63 -4.42 -21.85
N ASP A 168 3.39 -5.24 -20.83
CA ASP A 168 2.33 -5.00 -19.85
C ASP A 168 2.55 -3.69 -19.07
N ALA A 169 3.79 -3.40 -18.66
CA ALA A 169 4.13 -2.17 -17.96
C ALA A 169 3.97 -0.91 -18.84
N ILE A 170 4.36 -0.99 -20.11
CA ILE A 170 4.16 0.11 -21.06
C ILE A 170 2.66 0.32 -21.32
N LEU A 171 1.91 -0.75 -21.56
CA LEU A 171 0.47 -0.69 -21.77
C LEU A 171 -0.23 -0.07 -20.56
N GLU A 172 0.09 -0.55 -19.36
CA GLU A 172 -0.46 -0.02 -18.11
C GLU A 172 -0.18 1.48 -17.96
N SER A 173 1.06 1.92 -18.21
CA SER A 173 1.43 3.33 -18.10
C SER A 173 0.72 4.21 -19.14
N VAL A 174 0.55 3.73 -20.37
CA VAL A 174 -0.15 4.46 -21.44
C VAL A 174 -1.65 4.55 -21.16
N LEU A 175 -2.27 3.45 -20.71
CA LEU A 175 -3.69 3.41 -20.38
C LEU A 175 -4.03 4.29 -19.17
N CYS A 176 -3.22 4.23 -18.11
CA CYS A 176 -3.50 4.95 -16.87
C CYS A 176 -3.05 6.41 -16.90
N GLY A 177 -1.99 6.73 -17.66
CA GLY A 177 -1.38 8.05 -17.71
C GLY A 177 -0.75 8.49 -16.39
N ASP A 178 -0.46 9.80 -16.27
CA ASP A 178 -0.03 10.40 -15.01
C ASP A 178 -1.22 10.96 -14.22
N THR A 179 -1.57 10.28 -13.15
CA THR A 179 -2.67 10.63 -12.24
C THR A 179 -2.20 11.35 -10.99
N SER A 180 -0.90 11.65 -10.89
CA SER A 180 -0.33 12.37 -9.76
C SER A 180 -0.70 13.86 -9.78
N ILE A 181 -1.07 14.39 -8.61
CA ILE A 181 -1.48 15.78 -8.43
C ILE A 181 -0.62 16.39 -7.32
N PRO A 182 0.12 17.50 -7.56
CA PRO A 182 0.79 18.23 -6.48
C PRO A 182 -0.20 18.64 -5.39
N ALA A 183 0.17 18.51 -4.12
CA ALA A 183 -0.73 18.79 -3.00
C ALA A 183 -1.32 20.21 -3.05
N SER A 184 -0.49 21.19 -3.45
CA SER A 184 -0.88 22.59 -3.64
C SER A 184 -1.93 22.81 -4.73
N GLU A 185 -2.02 21.92 -5.71
CA GLU A 185 -2.90 22.03 -6.87
C GLU A 185 -4.18 21.19 -6.73
N LEU A 186 -4.31 20.41 -5.65
CA LEU A 186 -5.41 19.46 -5.49
C LEU A 186 -6.78 20.15 -5.60
N LYS A 187 -6.94 21.32 -4.97
CA LYS A 187 -8.20 22.07 -4.98
C LYS A 187 -8.64 22.43 -6.41
N ASP A 188 -7.74 23.05 -7.17
CA ASP A 188 -8.03 23.49 -8.53
C ASP A 188 -8.22 22.30 -9.47
N ARG A 189 -7.41 21.26 -9.30
CA ARG A 189 -7.53 20.02 -10.07
C ARG A 189 -8.86 19.33 -9.81
N MET A 190 -9.35 19.31 -8.57
CA MET A 190 -10.67 18.75 -8.24
C MET A 190 -11.81 19.51 -8.93
N VAL A 191 -11.75 20.84 -9.00
CA VAL A 191 -12.73 21.64 -9.74
C VAL A 191 -12.71 21.28 -11.22
N ALA A 192 -11.52 21.22 -11.83
CA ALA A 192 -11.37 20.85 -13.23
C ALA A 192 -11.83 19.42 -13.53
N MET A 193 -11.60 18.48 -12.61
CA MET A 193 -12.00 17.07 -12.79
C MET A 193 -13.52 16.85 -12.69
N LYS A 194 -14.26 17.75 -12.03
CA LYS A 194 -15.73 17.73 -11.96
C LYS A 194 -16.42 18.38 -13.16
N GLN A 195 -15.66 19.01 -14.05
CA GLN A 195 -16.21 19.56 -15.29
C GLN A 195 -16.55 18.42 -16.27
N LEU A 196 -17.66 18.60 -16.99
CA LEU A 196 -18.04 17.71 -18.08
C LEU A 196 -17.08 17.89 -19.25
N ASP A 197 -16.67 16.78 -19.83
CA ASP A 197 -15.98 16.78 -21.11
C ASP A 197 -16.94 17.17 -22.24
N PRO A 198 -16.58 18.11 -23.14
CA PRO A 198 -17.49 18.60 -24.17
C PRO A 198 -17.99 17.53 -25.14
N GLU A 199 -17.15 16.52 -25.43
CA GLU A 199 -17.46 15.49 -26.42
C GLU A 199 -18.27 14.35 -25.79
N SER A 200 -17.79 13.79 -24.68
CA SER A 200 -18.42 12.63 -24.04
C SER A 200 -19.57 12.97 -23.10
N GLN A 201 -19.68 14.23 -22.64
CA GLN A 201 -20.63 14.67 -21.60
C GLN A 201 -20.51 13.90 -20.27
N ILE A 202 -19.33 13.33 -20.01
CA ILE A 202 -18.98 12.63 -18.77
C ILE A 202 -18.00 13.49 -17.97
N MET A 203 -18.05 13.43 -16.64
CA MET A 203 -17.07 14.13 -15.81
C MET A 203 -15.68 13.51 -15.97
N LYS A 204 -14.62 14.31 -16.03
CA LYS A 204 -13.25 13.78 -16.14
C LYS A 204 -12.86 12.83 -15.01
N ILE A 205 -13.36 13.07 -13.79
CA ILE A 205 -13.16 12.17 -12.64
C ILE A 205 -13.88 10.82 -12.82
N GLU A 206 -15.02 10.81 -13.51
CA GLU A 206 -15.78 9.61 -13.81
C GLU A 206 -15.05 8.78 -14.87
N THR A 207 -14.57 9.39 -15.95
CA THR A 207 -13.69 8.71 -16.93
C THR A 207 -12.44 8.13 -16.27
N GLN A 208 -11.83 8.85 -15.33
CA GLN A 208 -10.69 8.33 -14.56
C GLN A 208 -11.09 7.11 -13.71
N PHE A 209 -12.27 7.13 -13.08
CA PHE A 209 -12.77 6.00 -12.30
C PHE A 209 -13.15 4.79 -13.19
N GLU A 210 -13.70 5.00 -14.37
CA GLU A 210 -13.95 3.96 -15.38
C GLU A 210 -12.63 3.32 -15.86
N THR A 211 -11.61 4.15 -16.09
CA THR A 211 -10.25 3.69 -16.43
C THR A 211 -9.68 2.86 -15.28
N LEU A 212 -9.87 3.29 -14.04
CA LEU A 212 -9.44 2.54 -12.85
C LEU A 212 -10.12 1.18 -12.79
N ASN A 213 -11.43 1.10 -13.06
CA ASN A 213 -12.16 -0.16 -13.08
C ASN A 213 -11.68 -1.11 -14.19
N THR A 214 -11.31 -0.56 -15.34
CA THR A 214 -10.83 -1.35 -16.50
C THR A 214 -9.37 -1.80 -16.34
N ALA A 215 -8.52 -0.94 -15.76
CA ALA A 215 -7.10 -1.21 -15.57
C ALA A 215 -6.79 -1.96 -14.26
N SER A 216 -7.79 -2.17 -13.39
CA SER A 216 -7.64 -2.93 -12.15
C SER A 216 -7.93 -4.41 -12.35
N PRO A 217 -7.40 -5.28 -11.47
CA PRO A 217 -7.74 -6.69 -11.43
C PRO A 217 -9.23 -6.93 -11.18
N MET A 218 -9.80 -7.95 -11.82
CA MET A 218 -11.16 -8.45 -11.57
C MET A 218 -11.12 -9.70 -10.68
N ASP A 219 -12.24 -10.05 -10.05
CA ASP A 219 -12.35 -11.24 -9.18
C ASP A 219 -11.82 -12.53 -9.85
N LYS A 220 -12.09 -12.71 -11.15
CA LYS A 220 -11.65 -13.88 -11.94
C LYS A 220 -10.13 -14.00 -12.10
N ASP A 221 -9.39 -12.91 -11.88
CA ASP A 221 -7.93 -12.89 -12.01
C ASP A 221 -7.23 -13.42 -10.74
N PHE A 222 -8.02 -13.69 -9.68
CA PHE A 222 -7.53 -14.18 -8.40
C PHE A 222 -7.83 -15.67 -8.21
N ASP A 223 -6.84 -16.40 -7.70
CA ASP A 223 -7.07 -17.72 -7.12
C ASP A 223 -7.70 -17.56 -5.74
N CYS A 224 -8.99 -17.88 -5.63
CA CYS A 224 -9.79 -17.84 -4.41
C CYS A 224 -10.22 -19.24 -3.94
N SER A 225 -9.55 -20.30 -4.42
CA SER A 225 -9.96 -21.69 -4.21
C SER A 225 -10.12 -22.09 -2.73
N ILE A 226 -9.34 -21.51 -1.80
CA ILE A 226 -9.50 -21.76 -0.36
C ILE A 226 -10.81 -21.14 0.18
N ALA A 227 -11.16 -19.94 -0.26
CA ALA A 227 -12.40 -19.26 0.13
C ALA A 227 -13.64 -19.98 -0.40
N GLU A 228 -13.49 -20.67 -1.52
CA GLU A 228 -14.55 -21.41 -2.23
C GLU A 228 -14.77 -22.84 -1.71
N LEU A 229 -13.91 -23.35 -0.80
CA LEU A 229 -14.09 -24.67 -0.20
C LEU A 229 -15.47 -24.77 0.48
N PRO A 230 -16.18 -25.92 0.38
CA PRO A 230 -17.53 -26.07 0.91
C PRO A 230 -17.68 -25.66 2.39
N ASP A 231 -16.70 -26.00 3.23
CA ASP A 231 -16.69 -25.65 4.66
C ASP A 231 -16.46 -24.16 4.93
N ASN A 232 -15.87 -23.43 3.99
CA ASN A 232 -15.54 -22.02 4.10
C ASN A 232 -16.62 -21.11 3.49
N GLN A 233 -17.44 -21.62 2.56
CA GLN A 233 -18.52 -20.83 1.94
C GLN A 233 -19.48 -20.23 2.96
N LYS A 234 -19.83 -20.97 4.02
CA LYS A 234 -20.67 -20.49 5.13
C LYS A 234 -20.03 -19.38 5.99
N LYS A 235 -18.71 -19.18 5.86
CA LYS A 235 -17.96 -18.11 6.54
C LYS A 235 -17.86 -16.84 5.69
N ASN A 236 -18.39 -16.85 4.46
CA ASN A 236 -18.44 -15.71 3.57
C ASN A 236 -19.82 -15.06 3.64
N ARG A 237 -19.86 -13.75 3.95
CA ARG A 237 -21.11 -12.97 3.90
C ARG A 237 -21.60 -12.79 2.47
N PHE A 238 -20.67 -12.71 1.52
CA PHE A 238 -20.91 -12.57 0.09
C PHE A 238 -20.03 -13.54 -0.71
N HIS A 239 -20.49 -13.94 -1.89
CA HIS A 239 -19.77 -14.85 -2.79
C HIS A 239 -18.94 -14.13 -3.87
N VAL A 240 -18.75 -12.81 -3.71
CA VAL A 240 -17.95 -11.96 -4.60
C VAL A 240 -16.86 -11.27 -3.79
N HIS A 241 -15.80 -10.81 -4.47
CA HIS A 241 -14.66 -10.16 -3.83
C HIS A 241 -14.03 -10.98 -2.68
N LEU A 242 -13.96 -12.30 -2.89
CA LEU A 242 -13.35 -13.23 -1.95
C LEU A 242 -11.85 -12.96 -1.80
N PRO A 243 -11.26 -13.27 -0.63
CA PRO A 243 -9.82 -13.10 -0.43
C PRO A 243 -9.04 -14.08 -1.31
N SER A 244 -8.11 -13.56 -2.11
CA SER A 244 -7.17 -14.38 -2.86
C SER A 244 -6.24 -15.17 -1.94
N ASN A 245 -5.87 -16.38 -2.34
CA ASN A 245 -4.91 -17.24 -1.66
C ASN A 245 -3.56 -16.55 -1.36
N ASN A 246 -3.11 -15.64 -2.24
CA ASN A 246 -1.83 -14.93 -2.09
C ASN A 246 -1.84 -13.87 -0.97
N PHE A 247 -3.03 -13.34 -0.64
CA PHE A 247 -3.17 -12.22 0.29
C PHE A 247 -4.13 -12.51 1.45
N ARG A 248 -4.71 -13.71 1.51
CA ARG A 248 -5.64 -14.08 2.58
C ARG A 248 -4.96 -14.03 3.94
N VAL A 249 -5.74 -13.72 4.97
CA VAL A 249 -5.30 -13.87 6.35
C VAL A 249 -5.54 -15.32 6.78
N ALA A 250 -4.45 -16.07 6.95
CA ALA A 250 -4.50 -17.43 7.48
C ALA A 250 -4.53 -17.41 9.02
N LEU A 251 -5.36 -18.25 9.62
CA LEU A 251 -5.47 -18.45 11.06
C LEU A 251 -4.78 -19.75 11.47
N SER A 252 -4.29 -19.83 12.70
CA SER A 252 -3.74 -21.08 13.22
C SER A 252 -4.83 -22.16 13.31
N GLY A 253 -4.59 -23.31 12.67
CA GLY A 253 -5.52 -24.44 12.68
C GLY A 253 -5.31 -25.33 13.89
N ASP A 254 -6.33 -25.49 14.73
CA ASP A 254 -6.44 -26.69 15.57
C ASP A 254 -7.03 -27.83 14.74
N LYS A 255 -6.81 -29.10 15.12
CA LYS A 255 -7.23 -30.31 14.38
C LYS A 255 -8.71 -30.33 13.90
N ASN A 256 -9.57 -29.48 14.47
CA ASN A 256 -11.00 -29.37 14.16
C ASN A 256 -11.46 -27.96 13.70
N GLN A 257 -10.57 -26.97 13.55
CA GLN A 257 -10.94 -25.60 13.14
C GLN A 257 -10.29 -25.22 11.81
N SER A 258 -11.08 -24.70 10.87
CA SER A 258 -10.53 -24.20 9.61
C SER A 258 -9.62 -22.99 9.84
N ASP A 259 -8.58 -22.86 9.02
CA ASP A 259 -7.61 -21.76 9.01
C ASP A 259 -8.14 -20.51 8.28
N TYR A 260 -9.42 -20.53 7.91
CA TYR A 260 -10.03 -19.55 7.03
C TYR A 260 -10.89 -18.52 7.78
N ILE A 261 -10.69 -17.27 7.40
CA ILE A 261 -11.56 -16.12 7.62
C ILE A 261 -11.59 -15.28 6.33
N CYS A 262 -12.72 -14.65 6.02
CA CYS A 262 -12.87 -13.79 4.84
C CYS A 262 -12.16 -12.44 5.02
N ALA A 263 -10.83 -12.44 4.95
CA ALA A 263 -9.99 -11.26 5.14
C ALA A 263 -8.74 -11.30 4.25
N SER A 264 -8.25 -10.12 3.87
CA SER A 264 -7.00 -9.95 3.11
C SER A 264 -6.05 -8.98 3.81
N PHE A 265 -4.75 -9.21 3.67
CA PHE A 265 -3.74 -8.19 3.99
C PHE A 265 -3.69 -7.13 2.88
N LEU A 266 -3.66 -5.85 3.26
CA LEU A 266 -3.31 -4.76 2.36
C LEU A 266 -2.06 -4.04 2.84
N ASP A 267 -1.26 -3.62 1.88
CA ASP A 267 -0.12 -2.75 2.12
C ASP A 267 -0.61 -1.32 2.38
N GLY A 268 0.07 -0.63 3.29
CA GLY A 268 -0.08 0.81 3.48
C GLY A 268 1.04 1.55 2.75
N TYR A 269 1.17 2.84 3.01
CA TYR A 269 2.22 3.64 2.38
C TYR A 269 3.64 3.21 2.81
N ARG A 270 3.85 3.03 4.12
CA ARG A 270 5.18 2.75 4.70
C ARG A 270 5.44 1.28 5.06
N GLN A 271 4.38 0.48 5.13
CA GLN A 271 4.41 -0.83 5.76
C GLN A 271 3.62 -1.83 4.92
N ARG A 272 4.23 -2.99 4.67
CA ARG A 272 3.53 -4.15 4.11
C ARG A 272 2.57 -4.73 5.14
N SER A 273 1.42 -5.22 4.67
CA SER A 273 0.38 -5.75 5.57
C SER A 273 -0.02 -4.76 6.68
N ALA A 274 -0.04 -3.45 6.36
CA ALA A 274 -0.44 -2.41 7.32
C ALA A 274 -1.92 -2.53 7.71
N PHE A 275 -2.74 -3.15 6.86
CA PHE A 275 -4.15 -3.38 7.13
C PHE A 275 -4.50 -4.85 6.99
N ILE A 276 -5.51 -5.25 7.77
CA ILE A 276 -6.31 -6.44 7.53
C ILE A 276 -7.71 -5.96 7.15
N VAL A 277 -8.11 -6.15 5.90
CA VAL A 277 -9.46 -5.79 5.46
C VAL A 277 -10.35 -7.02 5.47
N THR A 278 -11.54 -6.89 6.04
CA THR A 278 -12.44 -8.02 6.26
C THR A 278 -13.90 -7.60 6.12
N GLN A 279 -14.78 -8.57 5.86
CA GLN A 279 -16.22 -8.38 6.00
C GLN A 279 -16.63 -8.14 7.46
N ALA A 280 -17.84 -7.61 7.68
CA ALA A 280 -18.45 -7.55 9.00
C ALA A 280 -18.55 -8.95 9.61
N PRO A 281 -18.14 -9.14 10.88
CA PRO A 281 -18.34 -10.39 11.60
C PRO A 281 -19.79 -10.89 11.50
N MET A 282 -19.92 -12.21 11.41
CA MET A 282 -21.19 -12.95 11.46
C MET A 282 -21.21 -13.77 12.74
N ALA A 283 -22.38 -14.25 13.16
CA ALA A 283 -22.50 -15.06 14.39
C ALA A 283 -21.51 -16.24 14.41
N GLU A 284 -21.31 -16.88 13.27
CA GLU A 284 -20.43 -18.04 13.07
C GLU A 284 -18.94 -17.66 13.04
N THR A 285 -18.60 -16.39 12.77
CA THR A 285 -17.22 -15.93 12.53
C THR A 285 -16.71 -14.95 13.58
N VAL A 286 -17.49 -14.55 14.59
CA VAL A 286 -17.01 -13.66 15.66
C VAL A 286 -15.80 -14.24 16.40
N GLY A 287 -15.80 -15.56 16.68
CA GLY A 287 -14.66 -16.23 17.29
C GLY A 287 -13.41 -16.20 16.39
N ASP A 288 -13.59 -16.43 15.09
CA ASP A 288 -12.52 -16.35 14.10
C ASP A 288 -11.97 -14.92 13.96
N PHE A 289 -12.84 -13.91 14.09
CA PHE A 289 -12.45 -12.49 14.04
C PHE A 289 -11.54 -12.11 15.21
N TRP A 290 -11.88 -12.50 16.45
CA TRP A 290 -10.99 -12.24 17.59
C TRP A 290 -9.71 -13.07 17.53
N ARG A 291 -9.77 -14.31 17.00
CA ARG A 291 -8.58 -15.10 16.69
C ARG A 291 -7.65 -14.37 15.74
N MET A 292 -8.20 -13.81 14.66
CA MET A 292 -7.45 -13.01 13.68
C MET A 292 -6.78 -11.78 14.34
N VAL A 293 -7.55 -11.00 15.11
CA VAL A 293 -7.05 -9.81 15.82
C VAL A 293 -5.91 -10.18 16.78
N TRP A 294 -6.06 -11.30 17.50
CA TRP A 294 -5.05 -11.79 18.43
C TRP A 294 -3.79 -12.31 17.73
N GLU A 295 -3.91 -13.25 16.80
CA GLU A 295 -2.77 -13.90 16.14
C GLU A 295 -1.92 -12.90 15.35
N HIS A 296 -2.58 -11.98 14.64
CA HIS A 296 -1.90 -10.98 13.82
C HIS A 296 -1.57 -9.69 14.57
N LYS A 297 -1.73 -9.70 15.91
CA LYS A 297 -1.35 -8.59 16.81
C LYS A 297 -1.95 -7.25 16.37
N SER A 298 -3.21 -7.26 15.91
CA SER A 298 -3.90 -6.04 15.54
C SER A 298 -4.26 -5.24 16.80
N ALA A 299 -3.73 -4.02 16.89
CA ALA A 299 -3.96 -3.14 18.03
C ALA A 299 -5.14 -2.18 17.81
N ALA A 300 -5.63 -2.07 16.57
CA ALA A 300 -6.69 -1.17 16.20
C ALA A 300 -7.69 -1.84 15.25
N ILE A 301 -8.98 -1.67 15.54
CA ILE A 301 -10.09 -2.11 14.71
C ILE A 301 -10.83 -0.86 14.22
N VAL A 302 -11.13 -0.76 12.94
CA VAL A 302 -11.94 0.31 12.36
C VAL A 302 -13.22 -0.31 11.81
N MET A 303 -14.35 0.08 12.40
CA MET A 303 -15.69 -0.36 12.03
C MET A 303 -16.39 0.78 11.30
N LEU A 304 -16.72 0.54 10.02
CA LEU A 304 -17.30 1.54 9.10
C LEU A 304 -18.75 1.23 8.72
N ALA A 305 -19.43 0.40 9.52
CA ALA A 305 -20.82 0.01 9.30
C ALA A 305 -21.56 -0.04 10.63
N GLN A 306 -22.87 0.17 10.59
CA GLN A 306 -23.74 -0.04 11.74
C GLN A 306 -24.03 -1.52 11.93
N LEU A 307 -24.55 -1.89 13.10
CA LEU A 307 -25.07 -3.25 13.32
C LEU A 307 -26.26 -3.53 12.39
N VAL A 308 -27.13 -2.53 12.19
CA VAL A 308 -28.30 -2.61 11.31
C VAL A 308 -28.32 -1.39 10.38
N GLU A 309 -28.49 -1.63 9.08
CA GLU A 309 -28.65 -0.58 8.06
C GLU A 309 -29.87 -0.93 7.19
N ASP A 310 -30.73 0.05 6.90
CA ASP A 310 -31.98 -0.14 6.14
C ASP A 310 -32.84 -1.33 6.63
N GLY A 311 -32.88 -1.52 7.95
CA GLY A 311 -33.64 -2.60 8.59
C GLY A 311 -33.02 -4.00 8.44
N LYS A 312 -31.79 -4.12 7.92
CA LYS A 312 -31.08 -5.39 7.75
C LYS A 312 -29.86 -5.45 8.66
N GLU A 313 -29.64 -6.60 9.28
CA GLU A 313 -28.41 -6.85 10.03
C GLU A 313 -27.20 -6.85 9.07
N VAL A 314 -26.28 -5.92 9.31
CA VAL A 314 -25.03 -5.76 8.56
C VAL A 314 -23.86 -6.34 9.33
N CYS A 315 -23.86 -6.22 10.66
CA CYS A 315 -22.80 -6.70 11.53
C CYS A 315 -23.39 -7.19 12.85
N VAL A 316 -22.91 -8.32 13.35
CA VAL A 316 -23.22 -8.72 14.73
C VAL A 316 -22.32 -7.96 15.71
N ARG A 317 -22.81 -7.71 16.93
CA ARG A 317 -21.98 -7.13 17.99
C ARG A 317 -20.92 -8.14 18.41
N TYR A 318 -19.65 -7.78 18.21
CA TYR A 318 -18.50 -8.62 18.54
C TYR A 318 -17.72 -8.10 19.76
N TRP A 319 -18.26 -7.16 20.53
CA TRP A 319 -17.63 -6.56 21.70
C TRP A 319 -18.59 -6.53 22.88
N PRO A 320 -18.14 -6.56 24.15
CA PRO A 320 -19.02 -6.49 25.31
C PRO A 320 -19.72 -5.14 25.46
N GLU A 321 -21.01 -5.15 25.80
CA GLU A 321 -21.81 -3.92 25.94
C GLU A 321 -21.57 -3.24 27.29
N GLU A 322 -21.48 -4.02 28.36
CA GLU A 322 -21.28 -3.51 29.73
C GLU A 322 -19.80 -3.23 30.02
N MET A 323 -19.51 -2.08 30.61
CA MET A 323 -18.16 -1.69 31.06
C MET A 323 -17.66 -2.61 32.17
N GLY A 324 -16.41 -3.08 32.08
CA GLY A 324 -15.78 -3.94 33.09
C GLY A 324 -16.36 -5.36 33.19
N ARG A 325 -17.35 -5.71 32.38
CA ARG A 325 -17.91 -7.08 32.30
C ARG A 325 -17.39 -7.79 31.06
N PRO A 326 -16.48 -8.78 31.22
CA PRO A 326 -15.94 -9.50 30.09
C PRO A 326 -16.99 -10.40 29.42
N GLU A 327 -16.96 -10.47 28.09
CA GLU A 327 -17.69 -11.45 27.28
C GLU A 327 -16.70 -12.38 26.57
N VAL A 328 -17.10 -13.63 26.32
CA VAL A 328 -16.25 -14.64 25.67
C VAL A 328 -16.69 -14.80 24.21
N PHE A 329 -15.72 -14.67 23.31
CA PHE A 329 -15.89 -14.84 21.88
C PHE A 329 -14.91 -15.92 21.38
N GLY A 330 -15.42 -17.14 21.17
CA GLY A 330 -14.57 -18.30 20.89
C GLY A 330 -13.65 -18.61 22.07
N LYS A 331 -12.34 -18.49 21.89
CA LYS A 331 -11.32 -18.71 22.93
C LYS A 331 -10.80 -17.41 23.58
N TYR A 332 -11.40 -16.27 23.26
CA TYR A 332 -10.91 -14.97 23.72
C TYR A 332 -11.92 -14.32 24.64
N GLN A 333 -11.42 -13.86 25.78
CA GLN A 333 -12.17 -13.03 26.70
C GLN A 333 -11.88 -11.57 26.36
N VAL A 334 -12.94 -10.78 26.16
CA VAL A 334 -12.86 -9.37 25.78
C VAL A 334 -13.59 -8.55 26.83
N GLU A 335 -12.93 -7.55 27.37
CA GLU A 335 -13.46 -6.65 28.40
C GLU A 335 -13.39 -5.20 27.92
N LYS A 336 -14.52 -4.46 27.95
CA LYS A 336 -14.55 -3.04 27.61
C LYS A 336 -14.00 -2.21 28.77
N SER A 337 -12.87 -1.56 28.53
CA SER A 337 -12.14 -0.73 29.50
C SER A 337 -12.53 0.75 29.42
N THR A 338 -12.72 1.30 28.22
CA THR A 338 -13.21 2.68 28.01
C THR A 338 -14.14 2.74 26.80
N GLU A 339 -15.03 3.73 26.81
CA GLU A 339 -15.85 4.11 25.67
C GLU A 339 -15.95 5.64 25.64
N ASP A 340 -15.38 6.24 24.59
CA ASP A 340 -15.35 7.67 24.37
C ASP A 340 -16.14 7.97 23.08
N ARG A 341 -17.17 8.79 23.17
CA ARG A 341 -18.01 9.16 22.02
C ARG A 341 -17.71 10.59 21.59
N ASN A 342 -17.33 10.76 20.33
CA ASN A 342 -17.21 12.07 19.70
C ASN A 342 -18.56 12.43 19.08
N GLU A 343 -19.37 13.19 19.83
CA GLU A 343 -20.68 13.65 19.40
C GLU A 343 -21.54 12.52 18.77
N SER A 344 -22.02 12.73 17.54
CA SER A 344 -22.72 11.73 16.73
C SER A 344 -21.82 11.11 15.65
N THR A 345 -20.51 11.42 15.61
CA THR A 345 -19.66 11.08 14.46
C THR A 345 -19.00 9.71 14.58
N TYR A 346 -18.34 9.42 15.71
CA TYR A 346 -17.67 8.15 15.96
C TYR A 346 -17.55 7.82 17.45
N ILE A 347 -17.28 6.55 17.72
CA ILE A 347 -17.06 6.00 19.07
C ILE A 347 -15.69 5.33 19.10
N ILE A 348 -14.90 5.60 20.14
CA ILE A 348 -13.64 4.93 20.42
C ILE A 348 -13.83 4.03 21.63
N ARG A 349 -13.59 2.72 21.47
CA ARG A 349 -13.66 1.75 22.57
C ARG A 349 -12.30 1.13 22.80
N LYS A 350 -11.86 1.03 24.04
CA LYS A 350 -10.66 0.26 24.40
C LYS A 350 -11.07 -1.05 25.04
N PHE A 351 -10.50 -2.12 24.54
CA PHE A 351 -10.72 -3.47 25.02
C PHE A 351 -9.43 -4.04 25.57
N LYS A 352 -9.55 -4.71 26.72
CA LYS A 352 -8.56 -5.66 27.19
C LYS A 352 -8.96 -7.03 26.69
N ILE A 353 -8.06 -7.70 25.97
CA ILE A 353 -8.28 -9.04 25.44
C ILE A 353 -7.25 -10.02 26.00
N CYS A 354 -7.67 -11.25 26.29
CA CYS A 354 -6.78 -12.34 26.65
C CYS A 354 -7.31 -13.68 26.12
N SER A 355 -6.41 -14.66 25.97
CA SER A 355 -6.81 -16.04 25.73
C SER A 355 -7.35 -16.66 27.01
N ILE A 356 -8.44 -17.43 26.92
CA ILE A 356 -8.96 -18.21 28.06
C ILE A 356 -7.93 -19.21 28.59
N ASP A 357 -7.04 -19.70 27.72
CA ASP A 357 -6.00 -20.67 28.07
C ASP A 357 -4.80 -20.00 28.77
N ASN A 358 -4.62 -18.70 28.56
CA ASN A 358 -3.56 -17.91 29.21
C ASN A 358 -4.04 -16.50 29.55
N PRO A 359 -4.82 -16.33 30.63
CA PRO A 359 -5.38 -15.02 31.01
C PRO A 359 -4.33 -13.97 31.39
N GLN A 360 -3.09 -14.40 31.66
CA GLN A 360 -1.98 -13.49 32.01
C GLN A 360 -1.44 -12.74 30.79
N ASP A 361 -1.42 -13.37 29.62
CA ASP A 361 -1.13 -12.68 28.36
C ASP A 361 -2.36 -11.89 27.95
N ASN A 362 -2.31 -10.58 28.17
CA ASN A 362 -3.38 -9.66 27.82
C ASN A 362 -2.86 -8.54 26.93
N ARG A 363 -3.73 -8.06 26.04
CA ARG A 363 -3.42 -7.03 25.05
C ARG A 363 -4.51 -5.98 25.05
N MET A 364 -4.12 -4.75 24.72
CA MET A 364 -5.06 -3.66 24.54
C MET A 364 -5.36 -3.50 23.04
N VAL A 365 -6.64 -3.49 22.70
CA VAL A 365 -7.13 -3.25 21.33
C VAL A 365 -8.09 -2.08 21.36
N THR A 366 -7.94 -1.14 20.43
CA THR A 366 -8.81 0.03 20.33
C THR A 366 -9.71 -0.10 19.10
N GLN A 367 -11.02 -0.09 19.28
CA GLN A 367 -11.98 -0.02 18.18
C GLN A 367 -12.38 1.43 17.92
N PHE A 368 -12.37 1.82 16.65
CA PHE A 368 -12.83 3.07 16.10
C PHE A 368 -14.09 2.79 15.28
N HIS A 369 -15.26 3.10 15.83
CA HIS A 369 -16.55 2.86 15.19
C HIS A 369 -17.08 4.17 14.60
N TYR A 370 -16.97 4.33 13.28
CA TYR A 370 -17.44 5.49 12.55
C TYR A 370 -18.94 5.36 12.25
N LEU A 371 -19.74 6.34 12.68
CA LEU A 371 -21.20 6.22 12.66
C LEU A 371 -21.86 6.88 11.44
N MET A 372 -21.16 7.82 10.80
CA MET A 372 -21.74 8.72 9.80
C MET A 372 -21.53 8.26 8.36
N TRP A 373 -21.25 6.97 8.13
CA TRP A 373 -21.12 6.46 6.76
C TRP A 373 -22.47 6.02 6.22
N PRO A 374 -23.03 6.71 5.21
CA PRO A 374 -24.33 6.35 4.64
C PRO A 374 -24.28 5.05 3.85
N ASN A 375 -25.41 4.36 3.75
CA ASN A 375 -25.48 3.16 2.94
C ASN A 375 -25.32 3.48 1.44
N ARG A 376 -24.45 2.73 0.74
CA ARG A 376 -24.14 2.86 -0.70
C ARG A 376 -23.74 4.27 -1.18
N ALA A 377 -23.29 5.13 -0.28
CA ALA A 377 -22.85 6.48 -0.59
C ALA A 377 -21.53 6.80 0.15
N ALA A 378 -21.13 8.06 0.13
CA ALA A 378 -19.99 8.57 0.88
C ALA A 378 -20.46 9.59 1.93
N PRO A 379 -19.73 9.77 3.06
CA PRO A 379 -20.07 10.78 4.04
C PRO A 379 -20.07 12.18 3.42
N GLU A 380 -21.03 13.03 3.80
CA GLU A 380 -21.05 14.44 3.35
C GLU A 380 -19.95 15.26 4.01
N ASN A 381 -19.62 14.93 5.26
CA ASN A 381 -18.60 15.62 6.05
C ASN A 381 -17.28 14.82 6.03
N THR A 382 -16.22 15.46 5.55
CA THR A 382 -14.85 14.93 5.51
C THR A 382 -14.06 15.15 6.79
N LYS A 383 -14.43 16.13 7.61
CA LYS A 383 -13.69 16.51 8.82
C LYS A 383 -13.64 15.37 9.84
N SER A 384 -14.77 14.72 10.09
CA SER A 384 -14.87 13.64 11.07
C SER A 384 -14.03 12.42 10.71
N ILE A 385 -13.87 12.08 9.43
CA ILE A 385 -13.00 10.96 9.02
C ILE A 385 -11.52 11.34 9.14
N VAL A 386 -11.16 12.59 8.84
CA VAL A 386 -9.79 13.10 9.00
C VAL A 386 -9.39 13.09 10.48
N GLU A 387 -10.26 13.57 11.37
CA GLU A 387 -10.07 13.53 12.83
C GLU A 387 -9.94 12.09 13.34
N LEU A 388 -10.79 11.16 12.88
CA LEU A 388 -10.70 9.74 13.23
C LEU A 388 -9.35 9.13 12.81
N ILE A 389 -8.88 9.42 11.60
CA ILE A 389 -7.59 8.94 11.09
C ILE A 389 -6.45 9.49 11.94
N ASP A 390 -6.49 10.76 12.33
CA ASP A 390 -5.45 11.36 13.19
C ASP A 390 -5.39 10.68 14.57
N GLU A 391 -6.54 10.42 15.21
CA GLU A 391 -6.60 9.65 16.46
C GLU A 391 -6.07 8.22 16.30
N LEU A 392 -6.46 7.53 15.22
CA LEU A 392 -5.97 6.19 14.91
C LEU A 392 -4.45 6.18 14.73
N GLN A 393 -3.88 7.16 14.03
CA GLN A 393 -2.44 7.29 13.85
C GLN A 393 -1.71 7.51 15.18
N ARG A 394 -2.31 8.24 16.14
CA ARG A 394 -1.76 8.38 17.50
C ARG A 394 -1.73 7.05 18.25
N VAL A 395 -2.76 6.23 18.10
CA VAL A 395 -2.82 4.90 18.72
C VAL A 395 -1.79 3.97 18.10
N GLN A 396 -1.69 3.91 16.77
CA GLN A 396 -0.73 3.08 16.05
C GLN A 396 0.72 3.34 16.46
N ARG A 397 1.09 4.63 16.58
CA ARG A 397 2.44 5.03 17.04
C ARG A 397 2.78 4.51 18.44
N LYS A 398 1.78 4.34 19.31
CA LYS A 398 1.95 3.85 20.69
C LYS A 398 1.90 2.33 20.80
N SER A 399 1.21 1.66 19.88
CA SER A 399 0.96 0.21 19.91
C SER A 399 1.98 -0.62 19.12
N GLY A 400 2.99 0.01 18.52
CA GLY A 400 4.04 -0.68 17.76
C GLY A 400 3.70 -0.93 16.28
N ASN A 401 2.69 -0.24 15.75
CA ASN A 401 2.28 -0.29 14.34
C ASN A 401 1.95 -1.71 13.82
N GLY A 402 1.25 -2.52 14.63
CA GLY A 402 0.63 -3.76 14.13
C GLY A 402 -0.42 -3.48 13.05
N PRO A 403 -0.87 -4.48 12.29
CA PRO A 403 -1.89 -4.30 11.27
C PRO A 403 -3.19 -3.70 11.83
N ILE A 404 -3.81 -2.77 11.11
CA ILE A 404 -5.10 -2.18 11.45
C ILE A 404 -6.19 -3.06 10.83
N THR A 405 -7.06 -3.66 11.64
CA THR A 405 -8.21 -4.41 11.12
C THR A 405 -9.30 -3.43 10.71
N VAL A 406 -9.69 -3.40 9.43
CA VAL A 406 -10.71 -2.50 8.90
C VAL A 406 -11.85 -3.32 8.32
N HIS A 407 -13.08 -3.00 8.69
CA HIS A 407 -14.25 -3.66 8.12
C HIS A 407 -15.43 -2.70 7.90
N CYS A 408 -16.23 -3.03 6.90
CA CYS A 408 -17.56 -2.49 6.68
C CYS A 408 -18.54 -3.65 6.61
N ASN A 409 -19.49 -3.65 5.67
CA ASN A 409 -20.38 -4.78 5.44
C ASN A 409 -19.64 -5.96 4.77
N ASP A 410 -19.09 -5.71 3.58
CA ASP A 410 -18.35 -6.66 2.73
C ASP A 410 -16.82 -6.57 2.83
N GLY A 411 -16.32 -5.50 3.45
CA GLY A 411 -14.88 -5.21 3.49
C GLY A 411 -14.33 -4.61 2.20
N ILE A 412 -15.18 -4.00 1.36
CA ILE A 412 -14.82 -3.54 0.01
C ILE A 412 -14.90 -2.02 -0.15
N GLY A 413 -16.10 -1.44 -0.29
CA GLY A 413 -16.26 -0.01 -0.62
C GLY A 413 -15.69 0.93 0.44
N ARG A 414 -16.39 1.03 1.59
CA ARG A 414 -16.01 1.93 2.70
C ARG A 414 -14.62 1.60 3.24
N THR A 415 -14.32 0.30 3.33
CA THR A 415 -13.03 -0.22 3.80
C THR A 415 -11.88 0.22 2.89
N GLY A 416 -12.01 0.05 1.57
CA GLY A 416 -11.02 0.52 0.60
C GLY A 416 -10.86 2.04 0.62
N THR A 417 -11.97 2.77 0.70
CA THR A 417 -11.95 4.24 0.83
C THR A 417 -11.17 4.70 2.05
N PHE A 418 -11.42 4.08 3.21
CA PHE A 418 -10.73 4.42 4.45
C PHE A 418 -9.23 4.10 4.39
N CYS A 419 -8.86 2.89 3.94
CA CYS A 419 -7.46 2.47 3.85
C CYS A 419 -6.67 3.37 2.90
N ALA A 420 -7.29 3.75 1.77
CA ALA A 420 -6.71 4.67 0.81
C ALA A 420 -6.53 6.08 1.39
N ALA A 421 -7.56 6.61 2.06
CA ALA A 421 -7.48 7.91 2.72
C ALA A 421 -6.34 7.94 3.75
N TYR A 422 -6.26 6.92 4.62
CA TYR A 422 -5.16 6.77 5.58
C TYR A 422 -3.79 6.77 4.90
N SER A 423 -3.63 5.95 3.86
CA SER A 423 -2.35 5.79 3.15
C SER A 423 -1.95 7.06 2.40
N MET A 424 -2.92 7.76 1.79
CA MET A 424 -2.70 9.01 1.08
C MET A 424 -2.34 10.16 2.02
N MET A 425 -2.95 10.24 3.20
CA MET A 425 -2.59 11.25 4.21
C MET A 425 -1.15 11.05 4.71
N ASP A 426 -0.68 9.81 4.82
CA ASP A 426 0.73 9.56 5.15
C ASP A 426 1.67 9.86 3.99
N ARG A 427 1.26 9.56 2.75
CA ARG A 427 2.04 9.87 1.55
C ARG A 427 2.17 11.37 1.31
N VAL A 428 1.09 12.14 1.44
CA VAL A 428 1.10 13.57 1.12
C VAL A 428 2.00 14.36 2.09
N LYS A 429 2.06 13.97 3.37
CA LYS A 429 2.99 14.55 4.37
C LYS A 429 4.46 14.47 3.93
N VAL A 430 4.82 13.48 3.12
CA VAL A 430 6.21 13.17 2.73
C VAL A 430 6.51 13.63 1.32
N GLU A 431 5.61 13.32 0.38
CA GLU A 431 5.87 13.52 -1.03
C GLU A 431 5.29 14.80 -1.60
N GLN A 432 4.35 15.43 -0.87
CA GLN A 432 3.56 16.58 -1.32
C GLN A 432 2.83 16.29 -2.65
N VAL A 433 2.39 15.04 -2.83
CA VAL A 433 1.70 14.54 -4.03
C VAL A 433 0.52 13.68 -3.59
N VAL A 434 -0.57 13.80 -4.33
CA VAL A 434 -1.84 13.09 -4.17
C VAL A 434 -2.08 12.26 -5.41
N ASP A 435 -2.32 10.96 -5.25
CA ASP A 435 -2.57 10.04 -6.36
C ASP A 435 -3.54 8.94 -5.93
N ALA A 436 -4.84 9.28 -5.97
CA ALA A 436 -5.91 8.37 -5.56
C ALA A 436 -6.00 7.15 -6.48
N PHE A 437 -5.84 7.38 -7.79
CA PHE A 437 -5.91 6.33 -8.81
C PHE A 437 -4.89 5.24 -8.55
N GLN A 438 -3.59 5.57 -8.45
CA GLN A 438 -2.56 4.56 -8.26
C GLN A 438 -2.63 3.92 -6.88
N THR A 439 -3.08 4.67 -5.86
CA THR A 439 -3.29 4.11 -4.51
C THR A 439 -4.35 3.01 -4.53
N ILE A 440 -5.53 3.28 -5.12
CA ILE A 440 -6.61 2.29 -5.20
C ILE A 440 -6.25 1.14 -6.13
N LYS A 441 -5.65 1.42 -7.29
CA LYS A 441 -5.18 0.38 -8.22
C LYS A 441 -4.22 -0.59 -7.54
N SER A 442 -3.29 -0.07 -6.73
CA SER A 442 -2.35 -0.89 -5.95
C SER A 442 -3.07 -1.75 -4.90
N MET A 443 -4.02 -1.17 -4.17
CA MET A 443 -4.81 -1.92 -3.18
C MET A 443 -5.68 -3.01 -3.82
N ARG A 444 -6.24 -2.76 -5.02
CA ARG A 444 -7.06 -3.73 -5.77
C ARG A 444 -6.28 -4.96 -6.24
N ILE A 445 -4.94 -4.89 -6.30
CA ILE A 445 -4.07 -6.05 -6.53
C ILE A 445 -4.08 -7.02 -5.35
N GLN A 446 -4.32 -6.53 -4.13
CA GLN A 446 -4.32 -7.38 -2.93
C GLN A 446 -5.74 -7.82 -2.55
N ARG A 447 -6.77 -7.04 -2.90
CA ARG A 447 -8.17 -7.41 -2.78
C ARG A 447 -9.01 -6.71 -3.84
N ALA A 448 -9.61 -7.50 -4.73
CA ALA A 448 -10.46 -7.01 -5.80
C ALA A 448 -11.63 -6.15 -5.28
N GLY A 449 -12.11 -5.23 -6.11
CA GLY A 449 -13.32 -4.44 -5.86
C GLY A 449 -13.17 -3.27 -4.88
N LEU A 450 -12.06 -3.13 -4.13
CA LEU A 450 -11.88 -2.06 -3.13
C LEU A 450 -12.21 -0.68 -3.70
N LEU A 451 -13.01 0.09 -2.94
CA LEU A 451 -13.63 1.35 -3.37
C LEU A 451 -14.47 1.14 -4.65
N ASP A 452 -15.75 0.88 -4.49
CA ASP A 452 -16.63 0.34 -5.52
C ASP A 452 -17.56 1.38 -6.19
N SER A 453 -17.48 2.65 -5.78
CA SER A 453 -18.37 3.71 -6.30
C SER A 453 -17.64 5.03 -6.58
N LEU A 454 -18.12 5.74 -7.59
CA LEU A 454 -17.63 7.08 -7.95
C LEU A 454 -17.78 8.07 -6.80
N ALA A 455 -18.88 7.98 -6.02
CA ALA A 455 -19.11 8.86 -4.87
C ALA A 455 -18.00 8.71 -3.81
N GLN A 456 -17.58 7.47 -3.51
CA GLN A 456 -16.46 7.20 -2.62
C GLN A 456 -15.12 7.67 -3.20
N TYR A 457 -14.94 7.55 -4.52
CA TYR A 457 -13.73 8.03 -5.21
C TYR A 457 -13.60 9.55 -5.10
N ILE A 458 -14.69 10.29 -5.32
CA ILE A 458 -14.75 11.74 -5.13
C ILE A 458 -14.54 12.12 -3.66
N PHE A 459 -15.12 11.35 -2.74
CA PHE A 459 -14.96 11.56 -1.30
C PHE A 459 -13.50 11.40 -0.86
N LEU A 460 -12.78 10.41 -1.39
CA LEU A 460 -11.36 10.20 -1.10
C LEU A 460 -10.53 11.45 -1.40
N HIS A 461 -10.74 12.08 -2.57
CA HIS A 461 -10.09 13.35 -2.89
C HIS A 461 -10.50 14.48 -1.93
N SER A 462 -11.78 14.58 -1.61
CA SER A 462 -12.30 15.59 -0.68
C SER A 462 -11.73 15.44 0.72
N ALA A 463 -11.56 14.21 1.21
CA ALA A 463 -10.99 13.92 2.52
C ALA A 463 -9.51 14.30 2.60
N VAL A 464 -8.74 14.05 1.53
CA VAL A 464 -7.33 14.48 1.47
C VAL A 464 -7.22 16.00 1.37
N LEU A 465 -8.13 16.67 0.66
CA LEU A 465 -8.18 18.14 0.61
C LEU A 465 -8.48 18.75 1.99
N GLU A 466 -9.40 18.17 2.75
CA GLU A 466 -9.70 18.57 4.14
C GLU A 466 -8.50 18.32 5.08
N PHE A 467 -7.78 17.21 4.87
CA PHE A 467 -6.54 16.97 5.59
C PHE A 467 -5.47 18.03 5.30
N LEU A 468 -5.34 18.47 4.04
CA LEU A 468 -4.38 19.52 3.68
C LEU A 468 -4.75 20.88 4.29
N SER A 469 -6.03 21.27 4.26
CA SER A 469 -6.49 22.54 4.85
C SER A 469 -6.21 22.61 6.36
N THR A 470 -6.42 21.49 7.07
CA THR A 470 -6.11 21.39 8.49
C THR A 470 -4.60 21.37 8.74
N PHE A 471 -3.83 20.62 7.94
CA PHE A 471 -2.37 20.51 8.08
C PHE A 471 -1.64 21.83 7.84
N ASP A 472 -2.02 22.60 6.82
CA ASP A 472 -1.42 23.91 6.51
C ASP A 472 -1.66 24.91 7.65
N ALA A 473 -2.85 24.88 8.25
CA ALA A 473 -3.13 25.67 9.45
C ALA A 473 -2.14 25.32 10.57
N TYR A 474 -1.86 24.04 10.82
CA TYR A 474 -0.90 23.61 11.85
C TYR A 474 0.56 24.01 11.56
N GLN A 475 0.99 24.04 10.30
CA GLN A 475 2.36 24.48 9.95
C GLN A 475 2.52 26.00 10.11
N ASN A 476 1.47 26.78 9.86
CA ASN A 476 1.51 28.24 10.04
C ASN A 476 1.51 28.69 11.51
N PHE A 477 1.28 27.78 12.46
CA PHE A 477 1.34 28.03 13.92
C PHE A 477 2.62 27.50 14.60
N LYS A 478 3.56 26.89 13.87
CA LYS A 478 4.89 26.51 14.35
C LYS A 478 5.95 27.45 13.79
#